data_AF-A0A0L7QY87-F1
#
_entry.id   AF-A0A0L7QY87-F1
#
_cell.length_a   1.000
_cell.length_b   1.000
_cell.length_c   1.000
_cell.angle_alpha   90.00
_cell.angle_beta   90.00
_cell.angle_gamma   90.00
#
_symmetry.space_group_name_H-M   'P 1'
#
loop_
_entity.id
_entity.type
_entity.pdbx_description
1 polymer ?
#
loop_
_entity_poly.entity_id
_entity_poly.type
_entity_poly.pdbx_seq_one_letter_code
_entity_poly.pdbx_strand_id
1 'polypeptide(L)'
;MKYLGLHLDSRWRFEEHFDRLVPRVERAAAALGRLLPNLGGPNEWVRRLYEGVMRSMTLYGSQVWADDLMASRRNKTKLRRLQRTMAIRIARGFRTISHETAMALAGLAPFELLAERDAQVYGHLRELRWGGAIPSASEVEVLRRQSDGARWPNVKTTCQGWQASAP
;
A
#
# COMPACT_ATOMS: atom_id res chain seq x y z
N MET A 1 -12.23 16.73 13.11
CA MET A 1 -12.89 17.50 12.03
C MET A 1 -12.71 16.76 10.69
N LYS A 2 -13.70 16.77 9.78
CA LYS A 2 -13.57 16.15 8.45
C LYS A 2 -13.08 17.18 7.44
N TYR A 3 -12.00 16.86 6.70
CA TYR A 3 -11.44 17.72 5.67
C TYR A 3 -10.96 16.89 4.48
N LEU A 4 -11.44 17.20 3.27
CA LEU A 4 -11.11 16.48 2.03
C LEU A 4 -11.26 14.95 2.15
N GLY A 5 -12.17 14.45 2.98
CA GLY A 5 -12.33 13.01 3.23
C GLY A 5 -11.36 12.39 4.26
N LEU A 6 -10.43 13.18 4.80
CA LEU A 6 -9.60 12.84 5.95
C LEU A 6 -10.30 13.25 7.25
N HIS A 7 -10.04 12.50 8.32
CA HIS A 7 -10.50 12.82 9.67
C HIS A 7 -9.30 13.29 10.49
N LEU A 8 -9.22 14.59 10.69
CA LEU A 8 -8.16 15.23 11.45
C LEU A 8 -8.55 15.25 12.92
N ASP A 9 -7.69 14.66 13.75
CA ASP A 9 -7.73 14.79 15.20
C ASP A 9 -6.97 16.06 15.61
N SER A 10 -7.31 16.67 16.75
CA SER A 10 -6.64 17.89 17.25
C SER A 10 -5.14 17.68 17.47
N ARG A 11 -4.73 16.43 17.69
CA ARG A 11 -3.35 15.99 17.88
C ARG A 11 -2.64 15.56 16.60
N TRP A 12 -3.28 15.66 15.44
CA TRP A 12 -2.72 15.19 14.15
C TRP A 12 -2.32 13.70 14.14
N ARG A 13 -2.97 12.88 14.98
CA ARG A 13 -2.62 11.46 15.20
C ARG A 13 -3.33 10.44 14.30
N PHE A 14 -4.20 10.93 13.39
CA PHE A 14 -4.98 10.18 12.39
C PHE A 14 -5.61 8.84 12.84
N GLU A 15 -5.74 8.55 14.14
CA GLU A 15 -6.22 7.24 14.61
C GLU A 15 -7.67 7.02 14.23
N GLU A 16 -8.50 8.06 14.42
CA GLU A 16 -9.91 8.07 14.03
C GLU A 16 -10.06 7.91 12.50
N HIS A 17 -9.12 8.46 11.72
CA HIS A 17 -9.10 8.26 10.29
C HIS A 17 -8.91 6.78 9.94
N PHE A 18 -7.92 6.10 10.53
CA PHE A 18 -7.72 4.67 10.30
C PHE A 18 -8.86 3.80 10.83
N ASP A 19 -9.48 4.17 11.95
CA ASP A 19 -10.65 3.45 12.50
C ASP A 19 -11.86 3.50 11.58
N ARG A 20 -12.00 4.56 10.78
CA ARG A 20 -13.06 4.68 9.77
C ARG A 20 -12.63 4.12 8.40
N LEU A 21 -11.37 4.27 8.04
CA LEU A 21 -10.81 3.84 6.76
C LEU A 21 -10.77 2.31 6.66
N VAL A 22 -10.23 1.63 7.67
CA VAL A 22 -10.01 0.17 7.61
C VAL A 22 -11.31 -0.60 7.34
N PRO A 23 -12.42 -0.41 8.10
CA PRO A 23 -13.67 -1.11 7.83
C PRO A 23 -14.29 -0.78 6.47
N ARG A 24 -14.03 0.41 5.93
CA ARG A 24 -14.49 0.79 4.59
C ARG A 24 -13.74 0.02 3.50
N VAL A 25 -12.42 -0.09 3.64
CA VAL A 25 -11.58 -0.85 2.71
C VAL A 25 -11.88 -2.34 2.82
N GLU A 26 -12.07 -2.87 4.03
CA GLU A 26 -12.45 -4.27 4.25
C GLU A 26 -13.79 -4.62 3.59
N ARG A 27 -14.79 -3.74 3.66
CA ARG A 27 -16.07 -3.92 2.95
C ARG A 27 -15.89 -3.97 1.44
N ALA A 28 -15.06 -3.09 0.88
CA ALA A 28 -14.74 -3.12 -0.55
C ALA A 28 -14.03 -4.43 -0.93
N ALA A 29 -13.05 -4.86 -0.13
CA ALA A 29 -12.35 -6.12 -0.34
C ALA A 29 -13.27 -7.34 -0.21
N ALA A 30 -14.24 -7.32 0.71
CA ALA A 30 -15.25 -8.36 0.86
C ALA A 30 -16.20 -8.43 -0.34
N ALA A 31 -16.62 -7.28 -0.86
CA ALA A 31 -17.42 -7.22 -2.09
C ALA A 31 -16.65 -7.80 -3.29
N LEU A 32 -15.36 -7.44 -3.46
CA LEU A 32 -14.50 -8.03 -4.49
C LEU A 32 -14.34 -9.55 -4.30
N GLY A 33 -14.21 -10.03 -3.07
CA GLY A 33 -14.09 -11.46 -2.77
C GLY A 33 -15.35 -12.26 -3.11
N ARG A 34 -16.52 -11.63 -3.12
CA ARG A 34 -17.77 -12.26 -3.57
C ARG A 34 -17.85 -12.34 -5.09
N LEU A 35 -17.32 -11.34 -5.80
CA LEU A 35 -17.29 -11.31 -7.27
C LEU A 35 -16.20 -12.22 -7.86
N LEU A 36 -15.11 -12.41 -7.12
CA LEU A 36 -13.94 -13.18 -7.52
C LEU A 36 -13.76 -14.37 -6.56
N PRO A 37 -14.60 -15.41 -6.69
CA PRO A 37 -14.46 -16.59 -5.87
C PRO A 37 -13.07 -17.21 -6.07
N ASN A 38 -12.53 -17.83 -5.00
CA ASN A 38 -11.19 -18.42 -4.97
C ASN A 38 -11.05 -19.71 -5.83
N LEU A 39 -11.66 -19.76 -7.02
CA LEU A 39 -11.65 -20.90 -7.93
C LEU A 39 -10.47 -20.78 -8.92
N GLY A 40 -9.52 -21.72 -8.83
CA GLY A 40 -8.32 -21.85 -9.69
C GLY A 40 -7.20 -20.81 -9.51
N GLY A 41 -6.07 -21.15 -8.87
CA GLY A 41 -4.72 -20.52 -8.94
C GLY A 41 -4.52 -18.99 -8.72
N PRO A 42 -3.38 -18.53 -8.18
CA PRO A 42 -3.06 -17.10 -8.14
C PRO A 42 -3.22 -16.44 -9.52
N ASN A 43 -3.99 -15.36 -9.61
CA ASN A 43 -4.31 -14.69 -10.87
C ASN A 43 -3.81 -13.24 -10.85
N GLU A 44 -2.95 -12.90 -11.80
CA GLU A 44 -2.34 -11.57 -11.96
C GLU A 44 -3.38 -10.46 -12.13
N TRP A 45 -4.48 -10.72 -12.83
CA TRP A 45 -5.54 -9.73 -13.05
C TRP A 45 -6.28 -9.42 -11.75
N VAL A 46 -6.57 -10.46 -10.95
CA VAL A 46 -7.14 -10.32 -9.60
C VAL A 46 -6.19 -9.54 -8.71
N ARG A 47 -4.89 -9.86 -8.73
CA ARG A 47 -3.87 -9.12 -7.99
C ARG A 47 -3.89 -7.64 -8.32
N ARG A 48 -3.84 -7.28 -9.62
CA ARG A 48 -3.86 -5.88 -10.08
C ARG A 48 -5.13 -5.14 -9.68
N LEU A 49 -6.30 -5.79 -9.76
CA LEU A 49 -7.56 -5.19 -9.36
C LEU A 49 -7.59 -4.88 -7.85
N TYR A 50 -7.25 -5.87 -7.02
CA TYR A 50 -7.17 -5.65 -5.57
C TYR A 50 -6.12 -4.59 -5.24
N GLU A 51 -4.93 -4.69 -5.82
CA GLU A 51 -3.87 -3.72 -5.57
C GLU A 51 -4.32 -2.31 -5.95
N GLY A 52 -4.88 -2.11 -7.15
CA GLY A 52 -5.33 -0.80 -7.63
C GLY A 52 -6.41 -0.18 -6.74
N VAL A 53 -7.51 -0.91 -6.49
CA VAL A 53 -8.63 -0.40 -5.68
C VAL A 53 -8.15 -0.06 -4.26
N MET A 54 -7.39 -0.97 -3.65
CA MET A 54 -7.01 -0.84 -2.25
C MET A 54 -5.92 0.21 -2.06
N ARG A 55 -4.97 0.30 -2.99
CA ARG A 55 -3.97 1.36 -3.03
C ARG A 55 -4.62 2.73 -3.16
N SER A 56 -5.57 2.90 -4.09
CA SER A 56 -6.28 4.16 -4.27
C SER A 56 -7.10 4.57 -3.05
N MET A 57 -7.76 3.62 -2.38
CA MET A 57 -8.53 3.92 -1.17
C MET A 57 -7.64 4.20 0.04
N THR A 58 -6.59 3.40 0.22
CA THR A 58 -5.78 3.40 1.44
C THR A 58 -4.71 4.49 1.43
N LEU A 59 -4.06 4.74 0.28
CA LEU A 59 -3.03 5.77 0.13
C LEU A 59 -3.60 7.15 -0.18
N TYR A 60 -4.92 7.31 -0.14
CA TYR A 60 -5.52 8.63 -0.30
C TYR A 60 -5.06 9.56 0.82
N GLY A 61 -4.39 10.66 0.43
CA GLY A 61 -3.84 11.62 1.37
C GLY A 61 -2.62 11.11 2.14
N SER A 62 -1.92 10.07 1.65
CA SER A 62 -0.71 9.51 2.27
C SER A 62 0.31 10.58 2.64
N GLN A 63 0.49 11.60 1.80
CA GLN A 63 1.39 12.72 2.08
C GLN A 63 1.07 13.51 3.37
N VAL A 64 -0.14 13.38 3.91
CA VAL A 64 -0.58 14.10 5.12
C VAL A 64 -0.40 13.26 6.38
N TRP A 65 -0.60 11.94 6.30
CA TRP A 65 -0.61 11.05 7.45
C TRP A 65 0.55 10.04 7.50
N ALA A 66 1.42 9.98 6.48
CA ALA A 66 2.52 9.02 6.42
C ALA A 66 3.48 9.13 7.61
N ASP A 67 3.83 10.34 8.03
CA ASP A 67 4.75 10.56 9.16
C ASP A 67 4.15 10.06 10.47
N ASP A 68 2.87 10.34 10.73
CA ASP A 68 2.15 9.85 11.90
C ASP A 68 1.99 8.32 11.86
N LEU A 69 1.69 7.75 10.69
CA LEU A 69 1.66 6.31 10.51
C LEU A 69 3.02 5.69 10.87
N MET A 70 4.12 6.32 10.45
CA MET A 70 5.46 5.84 10.75
C MET A 70 5.80 5.89 12.25
N ALA A 71 5.28 6.89 12.96
CA ALA A 71 5.42 7.02 14.41
C ALA A 71 4.48 6.07 15.21
N SER A 72 3.32 5.71 14.66
CA SER A 72 2.26 4.98 15.39
C SER A 72 2.26 3.47 15.12
N ARG A 73 2.76 2.68 16.07
CA ARG A 73 2.67 1.19 16.03
C ARG A 73 1.24 0.68 15.93
N ARG A 74 0.28 1.40 16.53
CA ARG A 74 -1.15 1.04 16.51
C ARG A 74 -1.72 1.17 15.09
N ASN A 75 -1.45 2.29 14.41
CA ASN A 75 -1.94 2.53 13.05
C ASN A 75 -1.29 1.56 12.06
N LYS A 76 0.02 1.29 12.20
CA LYS A 76 0.73 0.23 11.46
C LYS A 76 0.06 -1.13 11.60
N THR A 77 -0.26 -1.53 12.84
CA THR A 77 -0.92 -2.82 13.10
C THR A 77 -2.29 -2.93 12.42
N LYS A 78 -3.10 -1.86 12.44
CA LYS A 78 -4.39 -1.82 11.74
C LYS A 78 -4.20 -2.03 10.23
N LEU A 79 -3.24 -1.31 9.64
CA LEU A 79 -2.94 -1.38 8.21
C LEU A 79 -2.41 -2.76 7.78
N ARG A 80 -1.51 -3.35 8.56
CA ARG A 80 -0.97 -4.71 8.30
C ARG A 80 -2.05 -5.78 8.38
N ARG A 81 -3.00 -5.67 9.31
CA ARG A 81 -4.15 -6.60 9.41
C ARG A 81 -5.05 -6.52 8.18
N LEU A 82 -5.38 -5.30 7.74
CA LEU A 82 -6.11 -5.06 6.51
C LEU A 82 -5.37 -5.68 5.31
N GLN A 83 -4.07 -5.37 5.18
CA GLN A 83 -3.26 -5.81 4.06
C GLN A 83 -3.06 -7.33 4.02
N ARG A 84 -2.84 -7.96 5.18
CA ARG A 84 -2.79 -9.43 5.33
C ARG A 84 -4.08 -10.09 4.84
N THR A 85 -5.23 -9.59 5.24
CA THR A 85 -6.54 -10.17 4.88
C THR A 85 -6.72 -10.18 3.37
N MET A 86 -6.26 -9.14 2.69
CA MET A 86 -6.31 -9.04 1.23
C MET A 86 -5.26 -9.92 0.56
N ALA A 87 -4.03 -9.91 1.07
CA ALA A 87 -2.93 -10.73 0.55
C ALA A 87 -3.28 -12.23 0.60
N ILE A 88 -3.91 -12.70 1.67
CA ILE A 88 -4.43 -14.08 1.79
C ILE A 88 -5.41 -14.39 0.66
N ARG A 89 -6.31 -13.46 0.32
CA ARG A 89 -7.31 -13.67 -0.77
C ARG A 89 -6.65 -13.69 -2.15
N ILE A 90 -5.73 -12.77 -2.40
CA ILE A 90 -5.00 -12.70 -3.68
C ILE A 90 -4.14 -13.94 -3.89
N ALA A 91 -3.39 -14.35 -2.87
CA ALA A 91 -2.55 -15.54 -2.88
C ALA A 91 -3.34 -16.85 -2.78
N ARG A 92 -4.64 -16.77 -2.43
CA ARG A 92 -5.51 -17.93 -2.14
C ARG A 92 -4.91 -18.83 -1.06
N GLY A 93 -4.23 -18.21 -0.10
CA GLY A 93 -3.53 -18.90 0.96
C GLY A 93 -4.42 -19.25 2.16
N PHE A 94 -3.87 -20.02 3.08
CA PHE A 94 -4.54 -20.35 4.34
C PHE A 94 -4.55 -19.16 5.29
N ARG A 95 -5.57 -19.08 6.16
CA ARG A 95 -5.67 -18.04 7.20
C ARG A 95 -4.51 -18.02 8.21
N THR A 96 -3.74 -19.11 8.30
CA THR A 96 -2.62 -19.33 9.24
C THR A 96 -1.29 -18.76 8.77
N ILE A 97 -1.09 -18.52 7.47
CA ILE A 97 0.18 -18.01 6.91
C ILE A 97 0.55 -16.67 7.55
N SER A 98 1.82 -16.32 7.79
CA SER A 98 2.19 -15.03 8.41
C SER A 98 1.87 -13.80 7.52
N HIS A 99 1.93 -12.57 8.06
CA HIS A 99 1.67 -11.35 7.25
C HIS A 99 2.71 -11.24 6.13
N GLU A 100 3.99 -11.39 6.48
CA GLU A 100 5.10 -11.34 5.54
C GLU A 100 4.96 -12.42 4.46
N THR A 101 4.61 -13.65 4.84
CA THR A 101 4.38 -14.75 3.89
C THR A 101 3.20 -14.45 2.96
N ALA A 102 2.08 -13.94 3.48
CA ALA A 102 0.93 -13.58 2.66
C ALA A 102 1.30 -12.52 1.62
N MET A 103 2.04 -11.49 2.05
CA MET A 103 2.51 -10.39 1.22
C MET A 103 3.45 -10.86 0.11
N ALA A 104 4.41 -11.71 0.46
CA ALA A 104 5.35 -12.31 -0.48
C ALA A 104 4.63 -13.15 -1.55
N LEU A 105 3.71 -14.03 -1.14
CA LEU A 105 2.92 -14.85 -2.06
C LEU A 105 1.98 -14.02 -2.94
N ALA A 106 1.44 -12.91 -2.40
CA ALA A 106 0.58 -12.00 -3.14
C ALA A 106 1.37 -11.02 -4.03
N GLY A 107 2.69 -10.94 -3.91
CA GLY A 107 3.52 -9.98 -4.64
C GLY A 107 3.13 -8.52 -4.37
N LEU A 108 2.81 -8.19 -3.12
CA LEU A 108 2.37 -6.85 -2.72
C LEU A 108 3.46 -6.11 -1.93
N ALA A 109 3.54 -4.79 -2.11
CA ALA A 109 4.38 -3.92 -1.29
C ALA A 109 3.61 -3.44 -0.04
N PRO A 110 4.23 -3.44 1.17
CA PRO A 110 3.61 -2.90 2.39
C PRO A 110 3.12 -1.46 2.23
N PHE A 111 1.89 -1.16 2.68
CA PHE A 111 1.32 0.18 2.53
C PHE A 111 2.07 1.26 3.32
N GLU A 112 2.73 0.89 4.42
CA GLU A 112 3.57 1.81 5.21
C GLU A 112 4.68 2.40 4.33
N LEU A 113 5.35 1.53 3.56
CA LEU A 113 6.45 1.93 2.68
C LEU A 113 5.96 2.75 1.49
N LEU A 114 4.80 2.37 0.94
CA LEU A 114 4.19 3.11 -0.17
C LEU A 114 3.77 4.51 0.26
N ALA A 115 3.19 4.65 1.46
CA ALA A 115 2.79 5.95 1.99
C ALA A 115 3.99 6.86 2.28
N GLU A 116 5.06 6.30 2.86
CA GLU A 116 6.31 7.02 3.10
C GLU A 116 6.93 7.51 1.79
N ARG A 117 6.97 6.65 0.77
CA ARG A 117 7.46 7.01 -0.57
C ARG A 117 6.62 8.11 -1.21
N ASP A 118 5.29 8.02 -1.13
CA ASP A 118 4.40 9.06 -1.64
C ASP A 118 4.62 10.41 -0.94
N ALA A 119 4.85 10.39 0.38
CA ALA A 119 5.15 11.59 1.16
C ALA A 119 6.50 12.21 0.79
N GLN A 120 7.54 11.39 0.59
CA GLN A 120 8.85 11.85 0.13
C GLN A 120 8.78 12.50 -1.26
N VAL A 121 8.14 11.83 -2.22
CA VAL A 121 7.94 12.38 -3.57
C VAL A 121 7.15 13.69 -3.50
N TYR A 122 6.09 13.74 -2.69
CA TYR A 122 5.31 14.96 -2.52
C TYR A 122 6.13 16.10 -1.90
N GLY A 123 6.96 15.81 -0.90
CA GLY A 123 7.87 16.79 -0.29
C GLY A 123 8.83 17.39 -1.31
N HIS A 124 9.48 16.54 -2.11
CA HIS A 124 10.41 16.99 -3.15
C HIS A 124 9.69 17.83 -4.24
N LEU A 125 8.52 17.39 -4.69
CA LEU A 125 7.72 18.16 -5.65
C LEU A 125 7.24 19.50 -5.07
N ARG A 126 6.96 19.56 -3.77
CA ARG A 126 6.58 20.79 -3.08
C ARG A 126 7.74 21.79 -3.05
N GLU A 127 8.96 21.32 -2.81
CA GLU A 127 10.18 22.15 -2.84
C GLU A 127 10.44 22.72 -4.24
N LEU A 128 10.36 21.86 -5.28
CA LEU A 128 10.51 22.29 -6.68
C LEU A 128 9.48 23.37 -7.04
N ARG A 129 8.21 23.17 -6.64
CA ARG A 129 7.14 24.15 -6.88
C ARG A 129 7.36 25.45 -6.12
N TRP A 130 7.89 25.39 -4.90
CA TRP A 130 8.25 26.59 -4.13
C TRP A 130 9.35 27.39 -4.83
N GLY A 131 10.27 26.70 -5.52
CA GLY A 131 11.28 27.30 -6.40
C GLY A 131 10.76 27.74 -7.78
N GLY A 132 9.45 27.66 -8.05
CA GLY A 132 8.85 28.08 -9.32
C GLY A 132 8.92 27.04 -10.45
N ALA A 133 9.45 25.84 -10.19
CA ALA A 133 9.48 24.77 -11.18
C ALA A 133 8.15 23.99 -11.19
N ILE A 134 7.67 23.62 -12.39
CA ILE A 134 6.52 22.72 -12.57
C ILE A 134 7.05 21.44 -13.20
N PRO A 135 7.28 20.38 -12.40
CA PRO A 135 7.80 19.12 -12.92
C PRO A 135 6.82 18.47 -13.89
N SER A 136 7.33 18.03 -15.03
CA SER A 136 6.62 17.22 -16.01
C SER A 136 6.25 15.85 -15.44
N ALA A 137 5.25 15.20 -16.04
CA ALA A 137 4.83 13.86 -15.62
C ALA A 137 5.98 12.84 -15.70
N SER A 138 6.87 12.98 -16.68
CA SER A 138 8.07 12.15 -16.83
C SER A 138 9.06 12.34 -15.67
N GLU A 139 9.28 13.57 -15.22
CA GLU A 139 10.20 13.85 -14.09
C GLU A 139 9.65 13.30 -12.78
N VAL A 140 8.34 13.45 -12.55
CA VAL A 140 7.65 12.85 -11.40
C VAL A 140 7.79 11.33 -11.40
N GLU A 141 7.66 10.70 -12.55
CA GLU A 141 7.81 9.25 -12.71
C GLU A 141 9.26 8.78 -12.47
N VAL A 142 10.26 9.56 -12.89
CA VAL A 142 11.67 9.29 -12.59
C VAL A 142 11.93 9.39 -11.09
N LEU A 143 11.45 10.44 -10.43
CA LEU A 143 11.56 10.61 -8.97
C LEU A 143 10.93 9.43 -8.23
N ARG A 144 9.74 9.03 -8.66
CA ARG A 144 9.05 7.84 -8.17
C ARG A 144 9.92 6.59 -8.30
N ARG A 145 10.53 6.35 -9.46
CA ARG A 145 11.40 5.17 -9.68
C ARG A 145 12.67 5.22 -8.85
N GLN A 146 13.25 6.40 -8.66
CA GLN A 146 14.44 6.58 -7.83
C GLN A 146 14.12 6.26 -6.36
N SER A 147 12.98 6.72 -5.84
CA SER A 147 12.51 6.36 -4.49
C SER A 147 12.23 4.86 -4.33
N ASP A 148 11.76 4.18 -5.38
CA ASP A 148 11.56 2.72 -5.36
C ASP A 148 12.91 1.97 -5.37
N GLY A 149 13.85 2.40 -6.20
CA GLY A 149 15.15 1.74 -6.38
C GLY A 149 16.12 1.92 -5.21
N ALA A 150 16.04 3.04 -4.49
CA ALA A 150 16.90 3.32 -3.34
C ALA A 150 16.62 2.43 -2.11
N ARG A 151 15.43 1.81 -2.04
CA ARG A 151 15.03 0.97 -0.89
C ARG A 151 14.69 -0.47 -1.26
N TRP A 152 14.36 -0.74 -2.51
CA TRP A 152 14.00 -2.07 -3.00
C TRP A 152 14.79 -2.43 -4.26
N PRO A 153 15.96 -3.10 -4.14
CA PRO A 153 16.66 -3.61 -5.31
C PRO A 153 15.79 -4.71 -5.95
N ASN A 154 15.19 -4.40 -7.11
CA ASN A 154 14.52 -5.33 -8.03
C ASN A 154 13.87 -6.59 -7.38
N VAL A 155 12.59 -6.51 -7.00
CA VAL A 155 11.77 -7.70 -6.64
C VAL A 155 11.71 -8.73 -7.77
N LYS A 156 11.88 -8.28 -9.02
CA LYS A 156 11.90 -9.18 -10.19
C LYS A 156 13.07 -10.17 -10.17
N THR A 157 14.22 -9.80 -9.61
CA THR A 157 15.37 -10.72 -9.49
C THR A 157 15.24 -11.69 -8.33
N THR A 158 14.48 -11.35 -7.28
CA THR A 158 14.33 -12.25 -6.12
C THR A 158 13.38 -13.42 -6.40
N CYS A 159 12.38 -13.26 -7.26
CA CYS A 159 11.51 -14.39 -7.67
C CYS A 159 12.23 -15.42 -8.57
N GLN A 160 13.27 -15.02 -9.33
CA GLN A 160 14.06 -15.96 -10.13
C GLN A 160 14.96 -16.87 -9.27
N GLY A 161 15.38 -16.42 -8.09
CA GLY A 161 16.21 -17.23 -7.18
C GLY A 161 15.47 -18.40 -6.52
N TRP A 162 14.14 -18.33 -6.37
CA TRP A 162 13.36 -19.38 -5.70
C TRP A 162 12.92 -20.52 -6.63
N GLN A 163 12.94 -20.32 -7.95
CA GLN A 163 12.66 -21.41 -8.91
C GLN A 163 13.85 -22.38 -9.08
N ALA A 164 15.04 -22.02 -8.59
CA ALA A 164 16.25 -22.84 -8.69
C ALA A 164 16.53 -23.72 -7.44
N SER A 165 15.62 -23.76 -6.46
CA SER A 165 15.86 -24.43 -5.17
C SER A 165 14.70 -25.29 -4.66
N ALA A 166 13.83 -25.76 -5.56
CA ALA A 166 12.92 -26.86 -5.25
C ALA A 166 13.56 -28.18 -5.74
N PRO A 167 13.74 -29.19 -4.86
CA PRO A 167 14.21 -30.52 -5.27
C PRO A 167 13.20 -31.24 -6.17
#